data_AF-A0A1H8BI27-F1
#
_entry.id   AF-A0A1H8BI27-F1
#
_cell.length_a   1.000
_cell.length_b   1.000
_cell.length_c   1.000
_cell.angle_alpha   90.00
_cell.angle_beta   90.00
_cell.angle_gamma   90.00
#
_symmetry.space_group_name_H-M   'P 1'
#
loop_
_entity.id
_entity.type
_entity.pdbx_description
1 polymer ?
#
loop_
_entity_poly.entity_id
_entity_poly.type
_entity_poly.pdbx_seq_one_letter_code
_entity_poly.pdbx_strand_id
1 'polypeptide(L)'
;MSVSQREALEHRINVIANDVANARPFLYEDRLPIHIEASFDPVSESLIMHTDGRLGPSSGSPDVEDMRHAVDQTIWPLLERIPSFRGIEWRYGGKDIYFWYPQDRVHQNRQSRRASRRVSGTRQPSACGLVSLCGSRYSGELLVAT
;
A
#
# COMPACT_ATOMS: atom_id res chain seq x y z
N MET A 1 -20.32 -4.61 8.74
CA MET A 1 -20.63 -3.18 8.91
C MET A 1 -21.98 -2.90 8.28
N SER A 2 -22.85 -2.10 8.90
CA SER A 2 -24.12 -1.70 8.26
C SER A 2 -23.89 -0.72 7.10
N VAL A 3 -24.88 -0.56 6.21
CA VAL A 3 -24.82 0.41 5.12
C VAL A 3 -24.63 1.84 5.65
N SER A 4 -25.38 2.23 6.68
CA SER A 4 -25.27 3.55 7.30
C SER A 4 -23.90 3.82 7.96
N GLN A 5 -23.30 2.81 8.59
CA GLN A 5 -21.96 2.92 9.17
C GLN A 5 -20.90 3.10 8.09
N ARG A 6 -21.07 2.40 6.96
CA ARG A 6 -20.18 2.50 5.80
C ARG A 6 -20.25 3.90 5.19
N GLU A 7 -21.45 4.39 4.91
CA GLU A 7 -21.67 5.73 4.32
C GLU A 7 -21.12 6.84 5.23
N ALA A 8 -21.33 6.72 6.55
CA ALA A 8 -20.77 7.66 7.51
C ALA A 8 -19.23 7.65 7.53
N LEU A 9 -18.63 6.46 7.36
CA LEU A 9 -17.19 6.31 7.29
C LEU A 9 -16.63 6.86 5.96
N GLU A 10 -17.27 6.58 4.83
CA GLU A 10 -16.93 7.15 3.52
C GLU A 10 -16.96 8.68 3.57
N HIS A 11 -18.04 9.27 4.09
CA HIS A 11 -18.13 10.71 4.25
C HIS A 11 -17.02 11.28 5.14
N ARG A 12 -16.71 10.62 6.26
CA ARG A 12 -15.62 11.05 7.14
C ARG A 12 -14.26 10.98 6.43
N ILE A 13 -14.01 9.93 5.66
CA ILE A 13 -12.79 9.78 4.87
C ILE A 13 -12.73 10.86 3.80
N ASN A 14 -13.83 11.19 3.13
CA ASN A 14 -13.88 12.25 2.12
C ASN A 14 -13.38 13.57 2.72
N VAL A 15 -13.92 13.99 3.86
CA VAL A 15 -13.50 15.24 4.53
C VAL A 15 -12.00 15.22 4.79
N ILE A 16 -11.49 14.17 5.45
CA ILE A 16 -10.07 14.06 5.81
C ILE A 16 -9.17 14.04 4.57
N ALA A 17 -9.54 13.27 3.54
CA ALA A 17 -8.75 13.12 2.34
C ALA A 17 -8.64 14.45 1.57
N ASN A 18 -9.74 15.19 1.44
CA ASN A 18 -9.73 16.51 0.80
C ASN A 18 -8.94 17.52 1.63
N ASP A 19 -9.07 17.52 2.95
CA ASP A 19 -8.29 18.41 3.83
C ASP A 19 -6.79 18.14 3.69
N VAL A 20 -6.37 16.87 3.72
CA VAL A 20 -4.95 16.48 3.60
C VAL A 20 -4.41 16.80 2.21
N ALA A 21 -5.13 16.45 1.15
CA ALA A 21 -4.68 16.69 -0.22
C ALA A 21 -4.53 18.18 -0.56
N ASN A 22 -5.29 19.04 0.12
CA ASN A 22 -5.25 20.49 -0.08
C ASN A 22 -4.51 21.27 1.02
N ALA A 23 -3.98 20.59 2.05
CA ALA A 23 -3.26 21.24 3.16
C ALA A 23 -1.95 21.92 2.72
N ARG A 24 -1.36 21.46 1.61
CA ARG A 24 -0.18 22.06 0.98
C ARG A 24 -0.24 21.85 -0.54
N PRO A 25 0.43 22.69 -1.32
CA PRO A 25 0.56 22.46 -2.75
C PRO A 25 1.52 21.29 -3.00
N PHE A 26 0.98 20.10 -3.21
CA PHE A 26 1.77 18.95 -3.65
C PHE A 26 2.22 19.12 -5.10
N LEU A 27 1.37 19.72 -5.94
CA LEU A 27 1.58 19.87 -7.37
C LEU A 27 1.89 21.32 -7.69
N TYR A 28 3.13 21.60 -8.12
CA TYR A 28 3.56 22.96 -8.43
C TYR A 28 3.01 23.49 -9.75
N GLU A 29 2.81 22.58 -10.71
CA GLU A 29 2.32 22.86 -12.06
C GLU A 29 0.80 23.05 -12.09
N ASP A 30 0.08 22.44 -11.14
CA ASP A 30 -1.37 22.48 -11.05
C ASP A 30 -1.82 22.81 -9.62
N ARG A 31 -2.30 24.05 -9.44
CA ARG A 31 -2.74 24.58 -8.14
C ARG A 31 -4.24 24.48 -7.90
N LEU A 32 -4.98 23.80 -8.78
CA LEU A 32 -6.42 23.65 -8.60
C LEU A 32 -6.71 22.74 -7.39
N PRO A 33 -7.76 23.04 -6.60
CA PRO A 33 -8.18 22.20 -5.49
C PRO A 33 -8.41 20.76 -5.93
N ILE A 34 -7.82 19.82 -5.21
CA ILE A 34 -7.92 18.38 -5.48
C ILE A 34 -9.20 17.88 -4.83
N HIS A 35 -10.02 17.18 -5.62
CA HIS A 35 -11.22 16.52 -5.13
C HIS A 35 -10.96 15.02 -4.96
N ILE A 36 -11.36 14.49 -3.82
CA ILE A 36 -11.27 13.06 -3.50
C ILE A 36 -12.61 12.55 -2.99
N GLU A 37 -13.10 11.47 -3.58
CA GLU A 37 -14.28 10.75 -3.14
C GLU A 37 -13.92 9.29 -2.86
N ALA A 38 -14.24 8.82 -1.67
CA ALA A 38 -13.96 7.48 -1.20
C ALA A 38 -15.23 6.63 -1.25
N SER A 39 -15.11 5.44 -1.82
CA SER A 39 -16.21 4.46 -1.91
C SER A 39 -15.70 3.07 -1.57
N PHE A 40 -16.34 2.36 -0.65
CA PHE A 40 -16.03 0.96 -0.39
C PHE A 40 -16.58 0.06 -1.48
N ASP A 41 -15.72 -0.80 -2.02
CA ASP A 41 -16.13 -1.88 -2.89
C ASP A 41 -16.29 -3.18 -2.08
N PRO A 42 -17.53 -3.68 -1.90
CA PRO A 42 -17.78 -4.90 -1.14
C PRO A 42 -17.25 -6.16 -1.85
N VAL A 43 -16.95 -6.09 -3.15
CA VAL A 43 -16.45 -7.24 -3.92
C VAL A 43 -14.94 -7.40 -3.73
N SER A 44 -14.18 -6.31 -3.86
CA SER A 44 -12.73 -6.33 -3.65
C SER A 44 -12.31 -6.18 -2.18
N GLU A 45 -13.25 -5.88 -1.27
CA GLU A 45 -12.98 -5.60 0.14
C GLU A 45 -11.96 -4.44 0.32
N SER A 46 -11.98 -3.48 -0.62
CA SER A 46 -11.06 -2.36 -0.69
C SER A 46 -11.79 -1.02 -0.62
N LEU A 47 -11.06 0.02 -0.27
CA LEU A 47 -11.51 1.41 -0.38
C LEU A 47 -11.01 1.97 -1.72
N ILE A 48 -11.94 2.40 -2.57
CA ILE A 48 -11.59 3.07 -3.83
C ILE A 48 -11.59 4.58 -3.59
N MET A 49 -10.44 5.20 -3.82
CA MET A 49 -10.22 6.65 -3.76
C MET A 49 -10.28 7.22 -5.17
N HIS A 50 -11.40 7.83 -5.52
CA HIS A 50 -11.60 8.53 -6.79
C HIS A 50 -11.07 9.95 -6.66
N THR A 51 -10.21 10.35 -7.60
CA THR A 51 -9.69 11.70 -7.68
C THR A 51 -9.78 12.24 -9.11
N ASP A 52 -9.42 13.51 -9.29
CA ASP A 52 -9.52 14.22 -10.55
C ASP A 52 -8.70 13.53 -11.66
N GLY A 53 -9.31 13.37 -12.83
CA GLY A 53 -8.65 12.77 -14.00
C GLY A 53 -7.41 13.53 -14.48
N ARG A 54 -7.33 14.84 -14.20
CA ARG A 54 -6.18 15.70 -14.51
C ARG A 54 -4.87 15.23 -13.85
N LEU A 55 -4.98 14.51 -12.73
CA LEU A 55 -3.82 13.98 -11.99
C LEU A 55 -3.31 12.66 -12.57
N GLY A 56 -4.09 12.01 -13.43
CA GLY A 56 -3.77 10.71 -14.02
C GLY A 56 -2.42 10.68 -14.76
N PRO A 57 -2.13 11.62 -15.67
CA PRO A 57 -0.83 11.70 -16.36
C PRO A 57 0.37 11.87 -15.42
N SER A 58 0.15 12.37 -14.20
CA SER A 58 1.18 12.60 -13.18
C SER A 58 1.11 11.56 -12.05
N SER A 59 0.28 10.51 -12.15
CA SER A 59 0.07 9.58 -11.03
C SER A 59 1.27 8.70 -10.68
N GLY A 60 2.29 8.67 -11.54
CA GLY A 60 3.59 8.06 -11.28
C GLY A 60 4.66 9.05 -10.82
N SER A 61 4.33 10.34 -10.67
CA SER A 61 5.27 11.36 -10.19
C SER A 61 5.45 11.27 -8.67
N PRO A 62 6.62 11.66 -8.14
CA PRO A 62 6.85 11.74 -6.70
C PRO A 62 5.85 12.63 -5.97
N ASP A 63 5.44 13.74 -6.59
CA ASP A 63 4.51 14.71 -5.98
C ASP A 63 3.12 14.10 -5.74
N VAL A 64 2.57 13.38 -6.74
CA VAL A 64 1.28 12.68 -6.58
C VAL A 64 1.43 11.48 -5.64
N GLU A 65 2.58 10.81 -5.64
CA GLU A 65 2.86 9.73 -4.70
C GLU A 65 2.89 10.22 -3.24
N ASP A 66 3.58 11.33 -2.97
CA ASP A 66 3.63 11.97 -1.66
C ASP A 66 2.24 12.40 -1.17
N MET A 67 1.42 12.94 -2.08
CA MET A 67 0.02 13.29 -1.78
C MET A 67 -0.78 12.04 -1.39
N ARG A 68 -0.73 10.98 -2.19
CA ARG A 68 -1.40 9.71 -1.88
C ARG A 68 -0.94 9.16 -0.54
N HIS A 69 0.37 9.14 -0.32
CA HIS A 69 0.95 8.62 0.90
C HIS A 69 0.48 9.41 2.13
N ALA A 70 0.43 10.74 2.05
CA ALA A 70 -0.08 11.57 3.13
C ALA A 70 -1.56 11.27 3.45
N VAL A 71 -2.40 11.12 2.42
CA VAL A 71 -3.81 10.75 2.59
C VAL A 71 -3.92 9.35 3.20
N ASP A 72 -3.25 8.36 2.62
CA ASP A 72 -3.28 6.95 3.04
C ASP A 72 -2.87 6.81 4.51
N GLN A 73 -1.75 7.43 4.92
CA GLN A 73 -1.29 7.43 6.31
C GLN A 73 -2.31 8.03 7.28
N THR A 74 -3.00 9.10 6.87
CA THR A 74 -3.96 9.79 7.73
C THR A 74 -5.25 8.98 7.91
N ILE A 75 -5.70 8.30 6.86
CA ILE A 75 -6.96 7.54 6.90
C ILE A 75 -6.79 6.09 7.37
N TRP A 76 -5.58 5.53 7.29
CA TRP A 76 -5.29 4.14 7.67
C TRP A 76 -5.83 3.72 9.05
N PRO A 77 -5.72 4.54 10.12
CA PRO A 77 -6.25 4.17 11.44
C PRO A 77 -7.78 4.00 11.48
N LEU A 78 -8.50 4.56 10.50
CA LEU A 78 -9.95 4.37 10.36
C LEU A 78 -10.29 3.04 9.66
N LEU A 79 -9.35 2.50 8.89
CA LEU A 79 -9.53 1.34 8.02
C LEU A 79 -9.00 0.05 8.63
N GLU A 80 -7.90 0.11 9.41
CA GLU A 80 -7.25 -1.06 10.01
C GLU A 80 -8.17 -1.89 10.92
N ARG A 81 -9.26 -1.29 11.40
CA ARG A 81 -10.25 -1.92 12.29
C ARG A 81 -11.34 -2.68 11.53
N ILE A 82 -11.37 -2.58 10.20
CA ILE A 82 -12.38 -3.22 9.35
C ILE A 82 -11.91 -4.65 9.06
N PRO A 83 -12.67 -5.69 9.48
CA PRO A 83 -12.35 -7.06 9.13
C PRO A 83 -12.30 -7.28 7.62
N SER A 84 -11.35 -8.08 7.15
CA SER A 84 -11.15 -8.41 5.74
C SER A 84 -10.77 -7.25 4.81
N PHE A 85 -10.45 -6.07 5.34
CA PHE A 85 -10.00 -4.94 4.53
C PHE A 85 -8.69 -5.26 3.80
N ARG A 86 -8.68 -5.13 2.46
CA ARG A 86 -7.52 -5.49 1.63
C ARG A 86 -6.60 -4.33 1.30
N GLY A 87 -7.12 -3.11 1.25
CA GLY A 87 -6.30 -1.94 0.99
C GLY A 87 -7.05 -0.81 0.30
N ILE A 88 -6.25 0.14 -0.18
CA ILE A 88 -6.70 1.37 -0.81
C ILE A 88 -6.32 1.31 -2.29
N GLU A 89 -7.29 1.56 -3.17
CA GLU A 89 -7.09 1.65 -4.60
C GLU A 89 -7.34 3.08 -5.09
N TRP A 90 -6.39 3.64 -5.84
CA TRP A 90 -6.51 4.98 -6.40
C TRP A 90 -7.04 4.94 -7.84
N ARG A 91 -8.04 5.78 -8.14
CA ARG A 91 -8.64 5.95 -9.46
C ARG A 91 -8.59 7.43 -9.87
N TYR A 92 -8.02 7.70 -11.03
CA TYR A 92 -7.87 9.05 -11.59
C TYR A 92 -8.88 9.23 -12.72
N GLY A 93 -9.94 10.01 -12.48
CA GLY A 93 -11.06 10.11 -13.42
C GLY A 93 -11.70 8.75 -13.71
N GLY A 94 -11.77 7.88 -12.70
CA GLY A 94 -12.27 6.51 -12.82
C GLY A 94 -11.30 5.50 -13.47
N LYS A 95 -10.06 5.90 -13.79
CA LYS A 95 -9.05 5.02 -14.40
C LYS A 95 -7.97 4.61 -13.39
N ASP A 96 -7.52 3.35 -13.44
CA ASP A 96 -6.35 2.93 -12.66
C ASP A 96 -5.04 3.49 -13.24
N ILE A 97 -3.95 3.32 -12.48
CA ILE A 97 -2.61 3.70 -12.91
C ILE A 97 -2.16 3.02 -14.21
N TYR A 98 -2.63 1.80 -14.50
CA TYR A 98 -2.24 1.07 -15.71
C TYR A 98 -2.93 1.57 -16.97
N PHE A 99 -4.00 2.35 -16.85
CA PHE A 99 -4.54 3.10 -17.97
C PHE A 99 -3.54 4.17 -18.45
N TRP A 100 -2.88 4.84 -17.52
CA TRP A 100 -1.92 5.92 -17.79
C TRP A 100 -0.51 5.38 -18.13
N TYR A 101 -0.13 4.26 -17.50
CA TYR A 101 1.16 3.60 -17.70
C TYR A 101 0.97 2.10 -18.03
N PRO A 102 0.47 1.77 -19.23
CA PRO A 102 0.17 0.38 -19.59
C PRO A 102 1.40 -0.54 -19.61
N GLN A 103 2.59 0.01 -19.87
CA GLN A 103 3.85 -0.73 -19.85
C GLN A 103 4.13 -1.38 -18.48
N ASP A 104 3.69 -0.75 -17.38
CA ASP A 104 3.98 -1.21 -16.02
C ASP A 104 3.18 -2.46 -15.64
N ARG A 105 2.06 -2.71 -16.34
CA ARG A 105 1.25 -3.93 -16.18
C ARG A 105 2.07 -5.20 -16.44
N VAL A 106 3.03 -5.14 -17.37
CA VAL A 106 3.86 -6.30 -17.75
C VAL A 106 4.90 -6.62 -16.66
N HIS A 107 5.35 -5.62 -15.91
CA HIS A 107 6.38 -5.76 -14.88
C HIS A 107 5.85 -6.49 -13.63
N GLN A 108 4.62 -6.23 -13.19
CA GLN A 108 4.02 -6.95 -12.06
C GLN A 108 3.84 -8.44 -12.33
N ASN A 109 3.34 -8.82 -13.51
CA ASN A 109 3.17 -10.23 -13.88
C ASN A 109 4.49 -11.02 -13.92
N ARG A 110 5.62 -10.36 -14.21
CA ARG A 110 6.94 -11.00 -14.19
C ARG A 110 7.49 -11.15 -12.76
N GLN A 111 7.27 -10.17 -11.89
CA GLN A 111 7.69 -10.23 -10.49
C GLN A 111 6.89 -11.26 -9.69
N SER A 112 5.56 -11.31 -9.86
CA SER A 112 4.68 -12.31 -9.21
C SER A 112 5.04 -13.73 -9.65
N ARG A 113 5.33 -13.96 -10.94
CA ARG A 113 5.82 -15.27 -11.43
C ARG A 113 7.17 -15.68 -10.84
N ARG A 114 8.08 -14.73 -10.57
CA ARG A 114 9.37 -15.01 -9.93
C ARG A 114 9.21 -15.30 -8.43
N ALA A 115 8.33 -14.57 -7.74
CA ALA A 115 8.02 -14.81 -6.33
C ALA A 115 7.34 -16.17 -6.13
N SER A 116 6.35 -16.51 -6.96
CA SER A 116 5.69 -17.83 -6.91
C SER A 116 6.65 -18.98 -7.16
N ARG A 117 7.61 -18.85 -8.09
CA ARG A 117 8.63 -19.87 -8.34
C ARG A 117 9.57 -20.12 -7.14
N ARG A 118 9.85 -19.10 -6.31
CA ARG A 118 10.65 -19.27 -5.10
C ARG A 118 9.88 -19.99 -3.99
N VAL A 119 8.57 -19.79 -3.90
CA VAL A 119 7.72 -20.43 -2.88
C VAL A 119 7.43 -21.90 -3.21
N SER A 120 7.46 -22.31 -4.48
CA SER A 120 7.27 -23.72 -4.89
C SER A 120 8.51 -24.62 -4.68
N GLY A 121 9.63 -24.09 -4.19
CA GLY A 121 10.90 -24.81 -4.04
C GLY A 121 11.21 -25.33 -2.63
N THR A 122 10.31 -25.20 -1.65
CA THR A 122 10.54 -25.67 -0.27
C THR A 122 9.46 -26.63 0.20
N ARG A 123 9.57 -27.88 -0.27
CA ARG A 123 9.09 -29.06 0.47
C ARG A 123 10.06 -30.22 0.25
N GLN A 124 10.82 -30.58 1.28
CA GLN A 124 10.61 -31.87 1.92
C GLN A 124 11.20 -31.91 3.34
N PRO A 125 10.44 -32.43 4.32
CA PRO A 125 10.93 -32.76 5.66
C PRO A 125 11.49 -34.20 5.69
N SER A 126 12.46 -34.48 6.55
CA SER A 126 12.68 -35.81 7.17
C SER A 126 13.68 -35.69 8.33
N ALA A 127 13.24 -36.11 9.50
CA ALA A 127 14.03 -36.23 10.72
C ALA A 127 14.95 -37.47 10.69
N CYS A 128 16.13 -37.38 11.31
CA CYS A 128 16.84 -38.54 11.87
C CYS A 128 17.97 -38.11 12.84
N GLY A 129 17.89 -38.59 14.08
CA GLY A 129 19.07 -39.09 14.82
C GLY A 129 19.83 -38.16 15.77
N LEU A 130 19.74 -38.46 17.07
CA LEU A 130 20.71 -38.11 18.12
C LEU A 130 22.16 -38.48 17.74
N VAL A 131 23.15 -37.74 18.28
CA VAL A 131 24.31 -38.15 19.13
C VAL A 131 25.29 -36.94 19.16
N SER A 132 25.39 -36.19 20.27
CA SER A 132 26.42 -36.25 21.33
C SER A 132 27.88 -35.93 20.92
N LEU A 133 28.44 -34.92 21.61
CA LEU A 133 29.85 -34.67 22.00
C LEU A 133 30.94 -34.33 20.95
N CYS A 134 31.45 -33.09 21.08
CA CYS A 134 32.86 -32.61 21.05
C CYS A 134 32.81 -31.12 20.63
N GLY A 135 33.25 -30.10 21.37
CA GLY A 135 34.42 -30.00 22.24
C GLY A 135 35.51 -29.17 21.53
N SER A 136 35.53 -27.84 21.69
CA SER A 136 36.77 -27.08 21.92
C SER A 136 36.58 -25.56 21.99
N ARG A 137 37.25 -25.02 23.00
CA ARG A 137 37.52 -23.62 23.36
C ARG A 137 38.03 -22.80 22.18
N TYR A 138 37.66 -21.52 22.11
CA TYR A 138 38.62 -20.44 21.87
C TYR A 138 38.18 -19.16 22.59
N SER A 139 39.12 -18.63 23.37
CA SER A 139 39.10 -17.37 24.11
C SER A 139 39.00 -16.15 23.19
N GLY A 140 38.51 -15.02 23.71
CA GLY A 140 38.58 -13.73 23.02
C GLY A 140 37.85 -12.62 23.76
N GLU A 141 38.52 -12.08 24.78
CA GLU A 141 38.15 -10.93 25.59
C GLU A 141 38.17 -9.59 24.80
N LEU A 142 37.27 -8.69 25.21
CA LEU A 142 37.42 -7.22 25.32
C LEU A 142 37.82 -6.34 24.12
N LEU A 143 36.97 -5.35 23.80
CA LEU A 143 37.26 -3.93 24.05
C LEU A 143 36.05 -3.02 23.76
N VAL A 144 35.57 -2.36 24.83
CA VAL A 144 34.62 -1.24 24.81
C VAL A 144 35.45 0.03 24.69
N ALA A 145 35.20 0.83 23.65
CA ALA A 145 35.77 2.16 23.49
C ALA A 145 34.96 3.16 24.34
N THR A 146 35.68 4.00 25.06
CA THR A 146 35.18 5.28 25.62
C THR A 146 35.84 6.41 24.85
#